data_AF-A0A662Y2Z3-F1
#
_entry.id   AF-A0A662Y2Z3-F1
#
_cell.length_a   1.000
_cell.length_b   1.000
_cell.length_c   1.000
_cell.angle_alpha   90.00
_cell.angle_beta   90.00
_cell.angle_gamma   90.00
#
_symmetry.space_group_name_H-M   'P 1'
#
loop_
_entity.id
_entity.type
_entity.pdbx_description
1 polymer ?
#
loop_
_entity_poly.entity_id
_entity_poly.type
_entity_poly.pdbx_seq_one_letter_code
_entity_poly.pdbx_strand_id
1 'polypeptide(L)'
;MQSVKASQKDSKGMRWLEPSERGGERVAIVSYPRSGNSLMRGLLEKVTGVYTGCDTRPDRALSKELQQYGMKGEGVVDESVWFVKTHFPERVGWKPFPVKKAILVVRNPWDAIDSYFNMTLTNTHNKSLHESQYERFAERWDGLLRNEIDVWMKFHRYWTAKVDVPIIVVRYEDLLVHRAETLRRVFLFLTGLTSLEGTEWERRIEEIMASGGENAGPYVPRSGKIAGSFRHYSDEQFQYILKTANLPLRGFGYDPQTQDFPNKIPLPRRQVKPGKSADAELVISTDFEMEIRKKSDAFGRYSTFYRKTLTDPVIASDGTELNMDEVLAAREKALIEKETLAASEKDKETDVELEKASARTEENSGDLHKTIAIALLQPASEVFALFDNVLILNEGEMLYSDSRVDVVAYFETFGFQCPPGRDAADYLLDLGTNQQYKHQADLPPGMSKHPRLASEFAELFCYSHLYGNIVQELESPHQQEILDSIGNLKSKPAFLQSVWESISILAYRQLVIIVRNVAFIRQRGANFHRSSTWVIANSVALIPQALGEILILDTLVYWMCGFASAAGVFIFFLILLILMSLVFAARFFCLAALTFKNKYEDWWAYFSFVFVVLAVFRIIALFSLRYINHMKK
;
A
#
# COMPACT_ATOMS: atom_id res chain seq x y z
N MET A 1 -13.00 35.55 5.79
CA MET A 1 -13.95 34.71 5.01
C MET A 1 -14.48 33.53 5.85
N GLN A 2 -14.77 33.73 7.15
CA GLN A 2 -15.03 32.66 8.13
C GLN A 2 -16.39 32.74 8.85
N SER A 3 -17.26 33.69 8.54
CA SER A 3 -18.53 33.89 9.27
C SER A 3 -19.80 33.48 8.49
N VAL A 4 -19.70 32.68 7.42
CA VAL A 4 -20.86 32.35 6.55
C VAL A 4 -21.17 30.84 6.50
N LYS A 5 -20.41 29.98 7.17
CA LYS A 5 -20.55 28.51 7.01
C LYS A 5 -21.52 27.82 7.99
N ALA A 6 -22.08 28.52 8.98
CA ALA A 6 -22.52 27.83 10.19
C ALA A 6 -24.01 27.38 10.22
N SER A 7 -24.89 27.90 9.33
CA SER A 7 -26.33 27.55 9.37
C SER A 7 -26.88 26.70 8.22
N GLN A 8 -26.09 26.35 7.19
CA GLN A 8 -26.60 25.54 6.07
C GLN A 8 -26.35 24.06 6.28
N LYS A 9 -27.45 23.29 6.45
CA LYS A 9 -27.41 21.83 6.33
C LYS A 9 -26.94 21.46 4.93
N ASP A 10 -26.04 20.50 4.82
CA ASP A 10 -25.62 19.97 3.52
C ASP A 10 -26.72 19.12 2.88
N SER A 11 -26.48 18.60 1.67
CA SER A 11 -27.43 17.75 0.94
C SER A 11 -27.83 16.46 1.68
N LYS A 12 -27.11 16.09 2.75
CA LYS A 12 -27.40 14.94 3.63
C LYS A 12 -28.02 15.35 4.97
N GLY A 13 -28.37 16.63 5.14
CA GLY A 13 -28.96 17.16 6.37
C GLY A 13 -27.96 17.42 7.50
N MET A 14 -26.65 17.27 7.26
CA MET A 14 -25.60 17.44 8.26
C MET A 14 -25.14 18.89 8.36
N ARG A 15 -24.74 19.32 9.56
CA ARG A 15 -24.20 20.67 9.80
C ARG A 15 -23.02 20.68 10.78
N TRP A 16 -22.36 21.82 10.87
CA TRP A 16 -21.43 22.13 11.96
C TRP A 16 -22.20 22.74 13.14
N LEU A 17 -21.61 22.69 14.34
CA LEU A 17 -22.16 23.41 15.49
C LEU A 17 -21.85 24.89 15.40
N GLU A 18 -22.77 25.69 15.91
CA GLU A 18 -22.47 27.07 16.29
C GLU A 18 -21.67 27.07 17.61
N PRO A 19 -20.65 27.94 17.75
CA PRO A 19 -19.80 27.98 18.95
C PRO A 19 -20.55 28.07 20.29
N SER A 20 -21.73 28.71 20.30
CA SER A 20 -22.55 28.90 21.52
C SER A 20 -23.47 27.72 21.87
N GLU A 21 -23.70 26.74 20.98
CA GLU A 21 -24.73 25.69 21.17
C GLU A 21 -24.47 24.74 22.34
N ARG A 22 -23.20 24.53 22.71
CA ARG A 22 -22.78 23.59 23.76
C ARG A 22 -21.86 24.23 24.80
N GLY A 23 -21.76 25.57 24.82
CA GLY A 23 -20.86 26.29 25.72
C GLY A 23 -19.40 25.82 25.62
N GLY A 24 -18.95 25.45 24.42
CA GLY A 24 -17.61 24.90 24.17
C GLY A 24 -17.35 23.48 24.71
N GLU A 25 -18.36 22.79 25.25
CA GLU A 25 -18.22 21.41 25.73
C GLU A 25 -17.87 20.45 24.59
N ARG A 26 -16.76 19.71 24.77
CA ARG A 26 -16.31 18.68 23.84
C ARG A 26 -16.18 17.34 24.54
N VAL A 27 -16.54 16.29 23.80
CA VAL A 27 -16.49 14.90 24.23
C VAL A 27 -15.45 14.15 23.41
N ALA A 28 -14.52 13.48 24.06
CA ALA A 28 -13.51 12.69 23.36
C ALA A 28 -14.09 11.33 22.93
N ILE A 29 -13.95 10.95 21.66
CA ILE A 29 -14.11 9.56 21.23
C ILE A 29 -12.72 8.93 21.25
N VAL A 30 -12.44 8.12 22.25
CA VAL A 30 -11.10 7.60 22.52
C VAL A 30 -11.07 6.12 22.28
N SER A 31 -10.07 5.64 21.53
CA SER A 31 -9.91 4.22 21.32
C SER A 31 -8.47 3.86 20.98
N TYR A 32 -8.11 2.61 21.25
CA TYR A 32 -6.97 1.99 20.59
C TYR A 32 -7.20 1.97 19.07
N PRO A 33 -6.16 2.10 18.21
CA PRO A 33 -6.34 2.03 16.76
C PRO A 33 -7.13 0.80 16.32
N ARG A 34 -8.03 0.96 15.34
CA ARG A 34 -8.85 -0.13 14.75
C ARG A 34 -9.91 -0.76 15.67
N SER A 35 -10.29 -0.06 16.74
CA SER A 35 -11.38 -0.48 17.64
C SER A 35 -12.79 0.03 17.27
N GLY A 36 -13.00 0.59 16.08
CA GLY A 36 -14.35 0.98 15.61
C GLY A 36 -14.71 2.47 15.71
N ASN A 37 -13.73 3.37 15.77
CA ASN A 37 -13.98 4.82 15.81
C ASN A 37 -14.84 5.35 14.66
N SER A 38 -14.56 4.92 13.42
CA SER A 38 -15.31 5.42 12.25
C SER A 38 -16.79 5.03 12.34
N LEU A 39 -17.07 3.83 12.86
CA LEU A 39 -18.44 3.37 13.13
C LEU A 39 -19.10 4.23 14.21
N MET A 40 -18.43 4.44 15.34
CA MET A 40 -18.97 5.25 16.43
C MET A 40 -19.24 6.70 15.99
N ARG A 41 -18.29 7.30 15.25
CA ARG A 41 -18.46 8.63 14.66
C ARG A 41 -19.67 8.68 13.72
N GLY A 42 -19.76 7.76 12.76
CA GLY A 42 -20.89 7.72 11.82
C GLY A 42 -22.25 7.59 12.52
N LEU A 43 -22.35 6.78 13.57
CA LEU A 43 -23.57 6.67 14.37
C LEU A 43 -23.89 7.97 15.13
N LEU A 44 -22.89 8.60 15.75
CA LEU A 44 -23.08 9.88 16.45
C LEU A 44 -23.47 11.00 15.49
N GLU A 45 -22.85 11.08 14.31
CA GLU A 45 -23.22 12.06 13.28
C GLU A 45 -24.66 11.87 12.84
N LYS A 46 -25.11 10.62 12.64
CA LYS A 46 -26.50 10.33 12.28
C LYS A 46 -27.49 10.71 13.37
N VAL A 47 -27.21 10.35 14.64
CA VAL A 47 -28.12 10.68 15.75
C VAL A 47 -28.18 12.19 15.96
N THR A 48 -27.04 12.88 15.88
CA THR A 48 -26.98 14.32 16.19
C THR A 48 -27.29 15.23 15.01
N GLY A 49 -27.08 14.77 13.77
CA GLY A 49 -27.12 15.60 12.57
C GLY A 49 -25.94 16.57 12.46
N VAL A 50 -24.86 16.32 13.22
CA VAL A 50 -23.72 17.21 13.37
C VAL A 50 -22.43 16.46 13.07
N TYR A 51 -21.50 17.08 12.35
CA TYR A 51 -20.21 16.47 12.05
C TYR A 51 -19.35 16.20 13.29
N THR A 52 -18.57 15.13 13.24
CA THR A 52 -17.58 14.78 14.28
C THR A 52 -16.17 15.18 13.86
N GLY A 53 -15.40 15.72 14.81
CA GLY A 53 -14.00 16.07 14.65
C GLY A 53 -13.03 14.91 14.82
N CYS A 54 -11.77 15.14 14.47
CA CYS A 54 -10.67 14.20 14.65
C CYS A 54 -9.35 14.94 14.82
N ASP A 55 -8.55 14.51 15.80
CA ASP A 55 -7.24 15.10 16.11
C ASP A 55 -6.11 14.64 15.19
N THR A 56 -6.42 13.93 14.10
CA THR A 56 -5.42 13.54 13.10
C THR A 56 -5.18 14.62 12.07
N ARG A 57 -3.93 14.70 11.61
CA ARG A 57 -3.51 15.60 10.53
C ARG A 57 -4.31 15.35 9.24
N PRO A 58 -4.98 16.36 8.67
CA PRO A 58 -5.86 16.19 7.51
C PRO A 58 -5.12 15.87 6.19
N ASP A 59 -3.82 16.17 6.12
CA ASP A 59 -2.98 15.98 4.94
C ASP A 59 -2.45 14.54 4.76
N ARG A 60 -2.61 13.68 5.78
CA ARG A 60 -2.15 12.29 5.74
C ARG A 60 -3.00 11.43 4.81
N ALA A 61 -2.38 10.44 4.17
CA ALA A 61 -3.04 9.55 3.20
C ALA A 61 -4.34 8.92 3.74
N LEU A 62 -4.27 8.28 4.92
CA LEU A 62 -5.42 7.67 5.59
C LEU A 62 -6.53 8.70 5.94
N SER A 63 -6.16 9.92 6.33
CA SER A 63 -7.13 11.00 6.59
C SER A 63 -7.76 11.55 5.31
N LYS A 64 -7.01 11.60 4.20
CA LYS A 64 -7.55 11.96 2.88
C LYS A 64 -8.54 10.92 2.38
N GLU A 65 -8.22 9.64 2.56
CA GLU A 65 -9.11 8.51 2.22
C GLU A 65 -10.44 8.63 3.01
N LEU A 66 -10.39 8.86 4.33
CA LEU A 66 -11.61 9.05 5.13
C LEU A 66 -12.43 10.28 4.73
N GLN A 67 -11.78 11.38 4.32
CA GLN A 67 -12.48 12.56 3.80
C GLN A 67 -13.21 12.26 2.49
N GLN A 68 -12.62 11.45 1.61
CA GLN A 68 -13.28 10.97 0.39
C GLN A 68 -14.50 10.11 0.72
N TYR A 69 -14.41 9.29 1.77
CA TYR A 69 -15.54 8.58 2.36
C TYR A 69 -16.41 9.46 3.26
N GLY A 70 -16.44 10.79 3.09
CA GLY A 70 -17.42 11.67 3.74
C GLY A 70 -17.16 12.06 5.19
N MET A 71 -16.05 11.65 5.81
CA MET A 71 -15.66 12.08 7.17
C MET A 71 -15.02 13.48 7.13
N LYS A 72 -15.85 14.53 7.07
CA LYS A 72 -15.37 15.91 6.82
C LYS A 72 -14.58 16.55 7.98
N GLY A 73 -14.70 16.05 9.20
CA GLY A 73 -14.06 16.63 10.39
C GLY A 73 -12.62 16.18 10.68
N GLU A 74 -11.90 15.61 9.71
CA GLU A 74 -10.47 15.32 9.87
C GLU A 74 -9.67 16.61 10.12
N GLY A 75 -8.96 16.68 11.25
CA GLY A 75 -8.18 17.86 11.64
C GLY A 75 -8.98 18.97 12.35
N VAL A 76 -10.28 18.77 12.58
CA VAL A 76 -11.15 19.72 13.28
C VAL A 76 -11.29 19.31 14.75
N VAL A 77 -10.92 20.22 15.66
CA VAL A 77 -10.96 20.00 17.13
C VAL A 77 -11.51 21.23 17.90
N ASP A 78 -12.00 22.23 17.18
CA ASP A 78 -12.54 23.46 17.75
C ASP A 78 -14.03 23.31 18.14
N GLU A 79 -14.68 24.40 18.50
CA GLU A 79 -16.06 24.43 19.01
C GLU A 79 -17.13 24.13 17.93
N SER A 80 -16.72 23.95 16.66
CA SER A 80 -17.64 23.58 15.58
C SER A 80 -18.08 22.10 15.62
N VAL A 81 -17.54 21.30 16.54
CA VAL A 81 -17.83 19.86 16.71
C VAL A 81 -18.05 19.50 18.18
N TRP A 82 -19.03 18.63 18.44
CA TRP A 82 -19.30 18.16 19.81
C TRP A 82 -18.35 17.02 20.21
N PHE A 83 -18.11 16.11 19.27
CA PHE A 83 -17.27 14.94 19.49
C PHE A 83 -15.98 15.06 18.72
N VAL A 84 -14.86 14.81 19.39
CA VAL A 84 -13.54 14.81 18.76
C VAL A 84 -12.91 13.44 18.98
N LYS A 85 -12.65 12.73 17.89
CA LYS A 85 -11.98 11.44 17.96
C LYS A 85 -10.48 11.63 18.19
N THR A 86 -9.91 10.80 19.06
CA THR A 86 -8.47 10.78 19.36
C THR A 86 -7.97 9.36 19.65
N HIS A 87 -6.67 9.15 19.44
CA HIS A 87 -5.95 7.97 19.89
C HIS A 87 -5.00 8.28 21.06
N PHE A 88 -5.10 9.46 21.65
CA PHE A 88 -4.29 9.83 22.80
C PHE A 88 -4.52 8.87 23.97
N PRO A 89 -3.48 8.41 24.69
CA PRO A 89 -2.06 8.72 24.51
C PRO A 89 -1.27 7.63 23.76
N GLU A 90 -1.91 6.74 22.98
CA GLU A 90 -1.15 5.88 22.05
C GLU A 90 -0.28 6.74 21.13
N ARG A 91 -0.83 7.90 20.74
CA ARG A 91 -0.15 8.96 20.01
C ARG A 91 -0.64 10.33 20.45
N VAL A 92 0.19 11.35 20.28
CA VAL A 92 -0.23 12.73 20.51
C VAL A 92 -1.14 13.25 19.38
N GLY A 93 -2.02 14.19 19.73
CA GLY A 93 -2.93 14.84 18.79
C GLY A 93 -2.25 15.87 17.89
N TRP A 94 -2.98 16.37 16.89
CA TRP A 94 -2.50 17.43 15.99
C TRP A 94 -2.52 18.82 16.65
N LYS A 95 -3.57 19.09 17.43
CA LYS A 95 -3.80 20.35 18.15
C LYS A 95 -4.33 20.02 19.55
N PRO A 96 -3.99 20.80 20.58
CA PRO A 96 -4.52 20.58 21.91
C PRO A 96 -5.99 21.02 22.00
N PHE A 97 -6.78 20.27 22.77
CA PHE A 97 -8.18 20.63 23.05
C PHE A 97 -8.63 20.04 24.40
N PRO A 98 -9.42 20.78 25.20
CA PRO A 98 -10.02 20.28 26.44
C PRO A 98 -11.24 19.41 26.16
N VAL A 99 -11.46 18.42 27.03
CA VAL A 99 -12.64 17.55 27.04
C VAL A 99 -13.14 17.35 28.47
N LYS A 100 -14.47 17.28 28.63
CA LYS A 100 -15.13 17.08 29.92
C LYS A 100 -15.70 15.67 30.10
N LYS A 101 -15.91 14.95 29.00
CA LYS A 101 -16.38 13.55 28.99
C LYS A 101 -15.63 12.77 27.91
N ALA A 102 -15.57 11.45 28.08
CA ALA A 102 -15.00 10.56 27.08
C ALA A 102 -15.86 9.32 26.82
N ILE A 103 -15.95 8.94 25.55
CA ILE A 103 -16.49 7.67 25.08
C ILE A 103 -15.30 6.78 24.75
N LEU A 104 -15.00 5.82 25.63
CA LEU A 104 -13.94 4.85 25.44
C LEU A 104 -14.46 3.68 24.60
N VAL A 105 -14.12 3.67 23.32
CA VAL A 105 -14.45 2.58 22.41
C VAL A 105 -13.41 1.47 22.55
N VAL A 106 -13.86 0.28 22.93
CA VAL A 106 -13.01 -0.90 23.16
C VAL A 106 -13.37 -1.96 22.13
N ARG A 107 -12.37 -2.68 21.63
CA ARG A 107 -12.55 -3.86 20.79
C ARG A 107 -11.67 -4.97 21.36
N ASN A 108 -12.10 -6.22 21.21
CA ASN A 108 -11.28 -7.34 21.61
C ASN A 108 -9.88 -7.25 20.94
N PRO A 109 -8.80 -7.55 21.67
CA PRO A 109 -7.43 -7.30 21.22
C PRO A 109 -7.08 -8.14 20.00
N TRP A 110 -7.59 -9.36 19.86
CA TRP A 110 -7.35 -10.21 18.69
C TRP A 110 -7.82 -9.53 17.40
N ASP A 111 -9.07 -9.09 17.34
CA ASP A 111 -9.57 -8.41 16.14
C ASP A 111 -8.95 -7.01 15.94
N ALA A 112 -8.59 -6.31 17.01
CA ALA A 112 -7.98 -4.99 16.92
C ALA A 112 -6.54 -5.05 16.39
N ILE A 113 -5.73 -5.98 16.89
CA ILE A 113 -4.34 -6.20 16.50
C ILE A 113 -4.26 -6.72 15.07
N ASP A 114 -5.08 -7.71 14.72
CA ASP A 114 -5.23 -8.20 13.35
C ASP A 114 -5.58 -7.05 12.38
N SER A 115 -6.59 -6.26 12.73
CA SER A 115 -7.01 -5.15 11.89
C SER A 115 -5.92 -4.08 11.76
N TYR A 116 -5.09 -3.92 12.79
CA TYR A 116 -3.92 -3.04 12.76
C TYR A 116 -2.84 -3.59 11.84
N PHE A 117 -2.53 -4.88 11.92
CA PHE A 117 -1.56 -5.55 11.04
C PHE A 117 -1.90 -5.34 9.56
N ASN A 118 -3.15 -5.64 9.18
CA ASN A 118 -3.66 -5.38 7.84
C ASN A 118 -3.47 -3.93 7.42
N MET A 119 -3.90 -2.96 8.25
CA MET A 119 -3.74 -1.53 7.93
C MET A 119 -2.26 -1.14 7.77
N THR A 120 -1.35 -1.73 8.55
CA THR A 120 0.08 -1.41 8.43
C THR A 120 0.72 -1.97 7.17
N LEU A 121 0.19 -3.05 6.61
CA LEU A 121 0.70 -3.65 5.38
C LEU A 121 0.06 -3.04 4.14
N THR A 122 -1.25 -2.86 4.13
CA THR A 122 -1.97 -2.31 2.97
C THR A 122 -1.94 -0.78 2.89
N ASN A 123 -1.71 -0.10 4.02
CA ASN A 123 -1.88 1.35 4.18
C ASN A 123 -3.29 1.84 3.76
N THR A 124 -4.32 1.04 4.02
CA THR A 124 -5.73 1.38 3.76
C THR A 124 -6.62 1.02 4.96
N HIS A 125 -7.82 1.60 5.00
CA HIS A 125 -8.76 1.33 6.09
C HIS A 125 -9.61 0.07 5.88
N ASN A 126 -9.79 -0.39 4.65
CA ASN A 126 -10.78 -1.40 4.27
C ASN A 126 -10.18 -2.71 3.71
N LYS A 127 -8.99 -2.69 3.09
CA LYS A 127 -8.40 -3.91 2.50
C LYS A 127 -7.98 -4.91 3.58
N SER A 128 -8.10 -6.20 3.24
CA SER A 128 -7.60 -7.34 4.02
C SER A 128 -6.41 -7.96 3.27
N LEU A 129 -5.50 -8.55 4.01
CA LEU A 129 -4.42 -9.36 3.47
C LEU A 129 -4.94 -10.76 3.11
N HIS A 130 -4.33 -11.36 2.10
CA HIS A 130 -4.50 -12.77 1.82
C HIS A 130 -3.87 -13.62 2.94
N GLU A 131 -4.43 -14.81 3.20
CA GLU A 131 -4.00 -15.71 4.28
C GLU A 131 -2.51 -16.06 4.18
N SER A 132 -1.99 -16.28 2.97
CA SER A 132 -0.57 -16.60 2.75
C SER A 132 0.39 -15.50 3.23
N GLN A 133 -0.09 -14.26 3.42
CA GLN A 133 0.74 -13.20 3.97
C GLN A 133 1.02 -13.37 5.47
N TYR A 134 0.15 -14.04 6.23
CA TYR A 134 0.42 -14.32 7.65
C TYR A 134 1.53 -15.36 7.80
N GLU A 135 1.59 -16.34 6.90
CA GLU A 135 2.69 -17.32 6.83
C GLU A 135 3.99 -16.65 6.38
N ARG A 136 3.95 -15.90 5.28
CA ARG A 136 5.11 -15.17 4.74
C ARG A 136 5.74 -14.21 5.75
N PHE A 137 4.92 -13.59 6.59
CA PHE A 137 5.37 -12.61 7.59
C PHE A 137 5.23 -13.12 9.03
N ALA A 138 5.27 -14.44 9.27
CA ALA A 138 5.00 -15.05 10.57
C ALA A 138 5.85 -14.46 11.72
N GLU A 139 7.17 -14.31 11.53
CA GLU A 139 8.05 -13.71 12.54
C GLU A 139 7.64 -12.27 12.88
N ARG A 140 7.27 -11.50 11.85
CA ARG A 140 6.82 -10.11 12.01
C ARG A 140 5.44 -10.02 12.65
N TRP A 141 4.55 -10.94 12.31
CA TRP A 141 3.23 -11.08 12.92
C TRP A 141 3.37 -11.34 14.42
N ASP A 142 4.23 -12.28 14.82
CA ASP A 142 4.48 -12.57 16.24
C ASP A 142 5.10 -11.37 16.98
N GLY A 143 6.11 -10.72 16.38
CA GLY A 143 6.74 -9.53 16.96
C GLY A 143 5.75 -8.36 17.12
N LEU A 144 4.89 -8.14 16.12
CA LEU A 144 3.85 -7.12 16.17
C LEU A 144 2.84 -7.46 17.26
N LEU A 145 2.33 -8.70 17.31
CA LEU A 145 1.37 -9.14 18.31
C LEU A 145 1.86 -8.86 19.74
N ARG A 146 3.11 -9.25 20.04
CA ARG A 146 3.70 -9.04 21.38
C ARG A 146 3.84 -7.57 21.74
N ASN A 147 4.19 -6.72 20.77
CA ASN A 147 4.28 -5.27 20.96
C ASN A 147 2.89 -4.65 21.15
N GLU A 148 1.94 -4.97 20.27
CA GLU A 148 0.63 -4.33 20.23
C GLU A 148 -0.23 -4.68 21.45
N ILE A 149 -0.12 -5.90 22.00
CA ILE A 149 -0.87 -6.22 23.22
C ILE A 149 -0.40 -5.38 24.42
N ASP A 150 0.89 -5.07 24.52
CA ASP A 150 1.42 -4.18 25.56
C ASP A 150 0.94 -2.73 25.35
N VAL A 151 0.95 -2.22 24.11
CA VAL A 151 0.41 -0.89 23.79
C VAL A 151 -1.09 -0.82 24.08
N TRP A 152 -1.86 -1.85 23.70
CA TRP A 152 -3.28 -1.97 23.99
C TRP A 152 -3.54 -1.91 25.50
N MET A 153 -2.75 -2.64 26.30
CA MET A 153 -2.86 -2.65 27.76
C MET A 153 -2.54 -1.28 28.37
N LYS A 154 -1.44 -0.64 27.96
CA LYS A 154 -1.04 0.69 28.43
C LYS A 154 -2.09 1.75 28.09
N PHE A 155 -2.63 1.71 26.87
CA PHE A 155 -3.68 2.63 26.42
C PHE A 155 -4.94 2.53 27.29
N HIS A 156 -5.47 1.32 27.47
CA HIS A 156 -6.69 1.13 28.25
C HIS A 156 -6.47 1.40 29.73
N ARG A 157 -5.30 1.07 30.28
CA ARG A 157 -4.94 1.41 31.67
C ARG A 157 -4.88 2.92 31.90
N TYR A 158 -4.38 3.69 30.93
CA TYR A 158 -4.38 5.15 31.02
C TYR A 158 -5.80 5.70 31.20
N TRP A 159 -6.72 5.33 30.31
CA TRP A 159 -8.10 5.82 30.36
C TRP A 159 -8.89 5.29 31.57
N THR A 160 -8.72 4.02 31.91
CA THR A 160 -9.48 3.40 33.02
C THR A 160 -8.93 3.77 34.40
N ALA A 161 -7.63 3.98 34.57
CA ALA A 161 -7.03 4.21 35.89
C ALA A 161 -6.51 5.65 36.11
N LYS A 162 -5.94 6.30 35.10
CA LYS A 162 -5.28 7.61 35.27
C LYS A 162 -6.16 8.82 34.96
N VAL A 163 -7.07 8.69 34.00
CA VAL A 163 -7.94 9.80 33.58
C VAL A 163 -9.08 10.02 34.57
N ASP A 164 -9.33 11.28 34.90
CA ASP A 164 -10.31 11.67 35.91
C ASP A 164 -11.65 12.17 35.37
N VAL A 165 -11.77 12.42 34.07
CA VAL A 165 -13.07 12.78 33.45
C VAL A 165 -14.03 11.58 33.46
N PRO A 166 -15.36 11.80 33.50
CA PRO A 166 -16.35 10.75 33.30
C PRO A 166 -16.13 10.01 31.97
N ILE A 167 -16.20 8.69 32.01
CA ILE A 167 -15.99 7.81 30.85
C ILE A 167 -17.14 6.82 30.73
N ILE A 168 -17.70 6.69 29.53
CA ILE A 168 -18.51 5.53 29.15
C ILE A 168 -17.69 4.58 28.29
N VAL A 169 -17.68 3.29 28.65
CA VAL A 169 -17.05 2.21 27.89
C VAL A 169 -18.07 1.65 26.91
N VAL A 170 -17.71 1.63 25.63
CA VAL A 170 -18.53 1.11 24.54
C VAL A 170 -17.73 0.02 23.83
N ARG A 171 -18.20 -1.23 23.86
CA ARG A 171 -17.56 -2.29 23.07
C ARG A 171 -17.99 -2.19 21.61
N TYR A 172 -17.05 -2.43 20.71
CA TYR A 172 -17.30 -2.52 19.28
C TYR A 172 -18.37 -3.58 18.98
N GLU A 173 -18.31 -4.71 19.68
CA GLU A 173 -19.23 -5.82 19.52
C GLU A 173 -20.66 -5.46 19.96
N ASP A 174 -20.79 -4.65 21.01
CA ASP A 174 -22.10 -4.14 21.47
C ASP A 174 -22.73 -3.18 20.43
N LEU A 175 -21.91 -2.39 19.72
CA LEU A 175 -22.38 -1.54 18.61
C LEU A 175 -22.88 -2.34 17.40
N LEU A 176 -22.40 -3.57 17.24
CA LEU A 176 -22.82 -4.48 16.18
C LEU A 176 -24.09 -5.25 16.56
N VAL A 177 -24.13 -5.82 17.78
CA VAL A 177 -25.20 -6.74 18.21
C VAL A 177 -26.33 -6.03 18.96
N HIS A 178 -26.00 -5.08 19.84
CA HIS A 178 -26.94 -4.40 20.75
C HIS A 178 -26.99 -2.90 20.49
N ARG A 179 -27.05 -2.52 19.21
CA ARG A 179 -26.82 -1.14 18.75
C ARG A 179 -27.73 -0.11 19.40
N ALA A 180 -29.04 -0.36 19.40
CA ALA A 180 -30.03 0.58 19.93
C ALA A 180 -29.80 0.86 21.42
N GLU A 181 -29.65 -0.20 22.21
CA GLU A 181 -29.41 -0.12 23.66
C GLU A 181 -28.06 0.53 23.98
N THR A 182 -27.02 0.23 23.20
CA THR A 182 -25.70 0.86 23.35
C THR A 182 -25.77 2.37 23.11
N LEU A 183 -26.47 2.81 22.06
CA LEU A 183 -26.68 4.23 21.77
C LEU A 183 -27.52 4.91 22.85
N ARG A 184 -28.57 4.26 23.36
CA ARG A 184 -29.37 4.78 24.48
C ARG A 184 -28.49 5.04 25.71
N ARG A 185 -27.64 4.09 26.11
CA ARG A 185 -26.70 4.25 27.23
C ARG A 185 -25.70 5.39 27.00
N VAL A 186 -25.19 5.54 25.78
CA VAL A 186 -24.31 6.66 25.42
C VAL A 186 -25.05 8.00 25.58
N PHE A 187 -26.26 8.14 25.06
CA PHE A 187 -26.99 9.40 25.16
C PHE A 187 -27.48 9.73 26.58
N LEU A 188 -27.81 8.72 27.40
CA LEU A 188 -28.03 8.92 28.84
C LEU A 188 -26.78 9.49 29.52
N PHE A 189 -25.60 8.91 29.24
CA PHE A 189 -24.34 9.41 29.77
C PHE A 189 -23.98 10.83 29.29
N LEU A 190 -24.22 11.11 28.00
CA LEU A 190 -23.92 12.43 27.42
C LEU A 190 -24.83 13.52 27.98
N THR A 191 -26.13 13.24 28.13
CA THR A 191 -27.12 14.22 28.58
C THR A 191 -27.24 14.30 30.11
N GLY A 192 -26.81 13.26 30.83
CA GLY A 192 -27.02 13.15 32.28
C GLY A 192 -28.46 12.84 32.68
N LEU A 193 -29.33 12.51 31.71
CA LEU A 193 -30.72 12.14 31.97
C LEU A 193 -30.81 10.73 32.56
N THR A 194 -31.89 10.48 33.31
CA THR A 194 -32.22 9.16 33.87
C THR A 194 -32.97 8.28 32.88
N SER A 195 -33.71 8.88 31.94
CA SER A 195 -34.42 8.22 30.84
C SER A 195 -34.35 9.07 29.57
N LEU A 196 -34.38 8.43 28.40
CA LEU A 196 -34.52 9.10 27.11
C LEU A 196 -35.96 9.14 26.61
N GLU A 197 -36.90 8.55 27.35
CA GLU A 197 -38.32 8.48 26.97
C GLU A 197 -38.88 9.87 26.66
N GLY A 198 -39.44 10.02 25.47
CA GLY A 198 -40.04 11.27 24.99
C GLY A 198 -39.03 12.36 24.58
N THR A 199 -37.73 12.07 24.62
CA THR A 199 -36.69 13.01 24.15
C THR A 199 -36.47 12.91 22.64
N GLU A 200 -35.89 13.95 22.04
CA GLU A 200 -35.52 13.87 20.62
C GLU A 200 -34.48 12.79 20.33
N TRP A 201 -33.66 12.41 21.32
CA TRP A 201 -32.60 11.42 21.15
C TRP A 201 -33.16 10.02 20.98
N GLU A 202 -34.19 9.66 21.74
CA GLU A 202 -34.89 8.38 21.59
C GLU A 202 -35.47 8.25 20.18
N ARG A 203 -36.26 9.24 19.74
CA ARG A 203 -36.85 9.26 18.39
C ARG A 203 -35.78 9.09 17.30
N ARG A 204 -34.67 9.83 17.38
CA ARG A 204 -33.60 9.77 16.37
C ARG A 204 -32.86 8.43 16.39
N ILE A 205 -32.65 7.82 17.56
CA ILE A 205 -32.05 6.49 17.66
C ILE A 205 -32.97 5.46 17.01
N GLU A 206 -34.28 5.52 17.28
CA GLU A 206 -35.29 4.64 16.70
C GLU A 206 -35.39 4.77 15.18
N GLU A 207 -35.36 5.99 14.65
CA GLU A 207 -35.32 6.28 13.20
C GLU A 207 -34.11 5.63 12.52
N ILE A 208 -32.93 5.69 13.15
CA ILE A 208 -31.73 5.06 12.60
C ILE A 208 -31.85 3.54 12.60
N MET A 209 -32.45 2.95 13.63
CA MET A 209 -32.68 1.50 13.67
C MET A 209 -33.71 1.07 12.62
N ALA A 210 -34.77 1.86 12.40
CA ALA A 210 -35.80 1.60 11.40
C ALA A 210 -35.30 1.74 9.96
N SER A 211 -34.36 2.65 9.70
CA SER A 211 -33.76 2.88 8.37
C SER A 211 -32.81 1.77 7.88
N GLY A 212 -32.83 0.60 8.52
CA GLY A 212 -32.15 -0.59 8.04
C GLY A 212 -30.70 -0.75 8.50
N GLY A 213 -30.20 0.03 9.49
CA GLY A 213 -29.03 -0.27 10.33
C GLY A 213 -27.66 -0.60 9.68
N GLU A 214 -27.57 -0.90 8.40
CA GLU A 214 -26.41 -1.55 7.77
C GLU A 214 -25.38 -0.51 7.31
N ASN A 215 -25.85 0.65 6.82
CA ASN A 215 -24.96 1.75 6.45
C ASN A 215 -24.78 2.72 7.62
N ALA A 216 -24.03 2.33 8.66
CA ALA A 216 -23.81 3.12 9.89
C ALA A 216 -22.99 4.43 9.70
N GLY A 217 -22.77 4.87 8.46
CA GLY A 217 -22.04 6.08 8.11
C GLY A 217 -21.58 6.01 6.65
N PRO A 218 -20.82 7.00 6.19
CA PRO A 218 -20.26 6.98 4.83
C PRO A 218 -19.05 6.03 4.70
N TYR A 219 -18.67 5.37 5.80
CA TYR A 219 -17.63 4.35 5.89
C TYR A 219 -18.26 2.96 6.05
N VAL A 220 -18.03 2.08 5.08
CA VAL A 220 -18.39 0.65 5.18
C VAL A 220 -17.26 -0.06 5.94
N PRO A 221 -17.54 -0.66 7.12
CA PRO A 221 -16.55 -1.46 7.82
C PRO A 221 -16.05 -2.60 6.94
N ARG A 222 -14.79 -3.01 7.09
CA ARG A 222 -14.28 -4.27 6.54
C ARG A 222 -15.25 -5.40 6.93
N SER A 223 -15.47 -6.38 6.05
CA SER A 223 -16.32 -7.57 6.23
C SER A 223 -15.90 -8.54 7.36
N GLY A 224 -15.16 -8.05 8.37
CA GLY A 224 -14.74 -8.83 9.52
C GLY A 224 -15.93 -9.10 10.45
N LYS A 225 -16.36 -10.36 10.49
CA LYS A 225 -17.22 -10.89 11.55
C LYS A 225 -16.52 -10.74 12.91
N ILE A 226 -17.29 -10.61 13.98
CA ILE A 226 -16.75 -10.64 15.34
C ILE A 226 -15.96 -11.95 15.50
N ALA A 227 -14.73 -11.86 16.00
CA ALA A 227 -13.80 -12.99 16.13
C ALA A 227 -13.37 -13.66 14.82
N GLY A 228 -13.62 -13.05 13.66
CA GLY A 228 -13.17 -13.57 12.37
C GLY A 228 -11.64 -13.67 12.26
N SER A 229 -10.90 -12.87 13.04
CA SER A 229 -9.43 -12.91 13.06
C SER A 229 -8.84 -14.07 13.85
N PHE A 230 -9.63 -14.81 14.63
CA PHE A 230 -9.12 -15.83 15.55
C PHE A 230 -8.31 -16.91 14.82
N ARG A 231 -8.67 -17.19 13.57
CA ARG A 231 -7.98 -18.16 12.69
C ARG A 231 -6.52 -17.79 12.37
N HIS A 232 -6.11 -16.52 12.49
CA HIS A 232 -4.74 -16.08 12.22
C HIS A 232 -3.80 -16.24 13.43
N TYR A 233 -4.33 -16.71 14.56
CA TYR A 233 -3.56 -16.88 15.79
C TYR A 233 -3.30 -18.37 16.01
N SER A 234 -2.04 -18.71 16.29
CA SER A 234 -1.73 -20.00 16.90
C SER A 234 -2.30 -20.06 18.33
N ASP A 235 -2.50 -21.28 18.85
CA ASP A 235 -2.97 -21.46 20.23
C ASP A 235 -2.07 -20.76 21.25
N GLU A 236 -0.75 -20.83 21.06
CA GLU A 236 0.23 -20.16 21.92
C GLU A 236 0.06 -18.63 21.93
N GLN A 237 -0.11 -18.04 20.75
CA GLN A 237 -0.33 -16.59 20.60
C GLN A 237 -1.67 -16.17 21.21
N PHE A 238 -2.72 -16.97 21.00
CA PHE A 238 -4.03 -16.72 21.57
C PHE A 238 -3.97 -16.72 23.10
N GLN A 239 -3.35 -17.75 23.69
CA GLN A 239 -3.15 -17.86 25.14
C GLN A 239 -2.23 -16.78 25.69
N TYR A 240 -1.22 -16.34 24.94
CA TYR A 240 -0.35 -15.24 25.34
C TYR A 240 -1.14 -13.93 25.51
N ILE A 241 -2.01 -13.60 24.55
CA ILE A 241 -2.90 -12.43 24.65
C ILE A 241 -3.84 -12.58 25.85
N LEU A 242 -4.50 -13.74 25.97
CA LEU A 242 -5.44 -14.00 27.06
C LEU A 242 -4.76 -13.84 28.43
N LYS A 243 -3.58 -14.43 28.63
CA LYS A 243 -2.81 -14.33 29.87
C LYS A 243 -2.40 -12.89 30.18
N THR A 244 -1.97 -12.14 29.16
CA THR A 244 -1.49 -10.77 29.30
C THR A 244 -2.62 -9.79 29.62
N ALA A 245 -3.77 -9.94 28.97
CA ALA A 245 -4.89 -8.99 29.04
C ALA A 245 -6.11 -9.49 29.83
N ASN A 246 -6.02 -10.65 30.51
CA ASN A 246 -7.15 -11.31 31.19
C ASN A 246 -7.97 -10.35 32.05
N LEU A 247 -7.30 -9.60 32.95
CA LEU A 247 -7.98 -8.77 33.94
C LEU A 247 -8.72 -7.58 33.28
N PRO A 248 -8.10 -6.77 32.39
CA PRO A 248 -8.83 -5.76 31.64
C PRO A 248 -9.94 -6.32 30.74
N LEU A 249 -9.72 -7.48 30.09
CA LEU A 249 -10.72 -8.12 29.26
C LEU A 249 -11.99 -8.44 30.06
N ARG A 250 -11.85 -9.10 31.21
CA ARG A 250 -12.96 -9.33 32.13
C ARG A 250 -13.60 -8.04 32.61
N GLY A 251 -12.79 -7.02 32.91
CA GLY A 251 -13.27 -5.69 33.31
C GLY A 251 -14.16 -5.02 32.24
N PHE A 252 -13.91 -5.30 30.96
CA PHE A 252 -14.73 -4.84 29.85
C PHE A 252 -15.86 -5.81 29.48
N GLY A 253 -15.93 -7.00 30.08
CA GLY A 253 -16.93 -8.03 29.78
C GLY A 253 -16.54 -8.96 28.63
N TYR A 254 -15.27 -9.08 28.29
CA TYR A 254 -14.76 -10.14 27.42
C TYR A 254 -14.31 -11.31 28.32
N ASP A 255 -15.21 -12.26 28.60
CA ASP A 255 -14.87 -13.46 29.36
C ASP A 255 -15.09 -14.74 28.52
N PRO A 256 -14.01 -15.29 27.93
CA PRO A 256 -14.09 -16.54 27.16
C PRO A 256 -14.49 -17.76 28.01
N GLN A 257 -14.33 -17.71 29.34
CA GLN A 257 -14.58 -18.85 30.22
C GLN A 257 -16.00 -18.88 30.77
N THR A 258 -16.54 -17.71 31.16
CA THR A 258 -17.85 -17.65 31.82
C THR A 258 -18.96 -17.04 30.96
N GLN A 259 -18.60 -16.22 29.96
CA GLN A 259 -19.57 -15.52 29.12
C GLN A 259 -19.68 -16.10 27.71
N ASP A 260 -18.96 -17.18 27.40
CA ASP A 260 -18.98 -17.85 26.09
C ASP A 260 -18.71 -16.87 24.94
N PHE A 261 -17.85 -15.87 25.18
CA PHE A 261 -17.37 -14.97 24.13
C PHE A 261 -16.45 -15.76 23.18
N PRO A 262 -16.63 -15.69 21.85
CA PRO A 262 -17.44 -14.71 21.09
C PRO A 262 -18.87 -15.14 20.72
N ASN A 263 -19.30 -16.37 21.07
CA ASN A 263 -20.61 -16.90 20.69
C ASN A 263 -21.77 -16.16 21.35
N LYS A 264 -21.57 -15.70 22.60
CA LYS A 264 -22.51 -14.88 23.34
C LYS A 264 -21.87 -13.55 23.70
N ILE A 265 -22.59 -12.47 23.45
CA ILE A 265 -22.14 -11.09 23.69
C ILE A 265 -23.20 -10.39 24.54
N PRO A 266 -23.31 -10.72 25.85
CA PRO A 266 -24.24 -10.03 26.74
C PRO A 266 -23.74 -8.62 27.04
N LEU A 267 -24.64 -7.64 27.14
CA LEU A 267 -24.27 -6.28 27.53
C LEU A 267 -23.68 -6.23 28.95
N PRO A 268 -22.54 -5.56 29.17
CA PRO A 268 -21.97 -5.40 30.51
C PRO A 268 -22.90 -4.57 31.41
N ARG A 269 -22.97 -4.94 32.69
CA ARG A 269 -23.80 -4.22 33.68
C ARG A 269 -23.22 -2.85 34.06
N ARG A 270 -21.90 -2.72 34.13
CA ARG A 270 -21.19 -1.49 34.48
C ARG A 270 -20.35 -1.02 33.30
N GLN A 271 -20.76 0.09 32.69
CA GLN A 271 -20.03 0.70 31.57
C GLN A 271 -19.62 2.14 31.84
N VAL A 272 -20.14 2.76 32.90
CA VAL A 272 -19.81 4.15 33.26
C VAL A 272 -18.80 4.16 34.41
N LYS A 273 -17.70 4.87 34.18
CA LYS A 273 -16.74 5.30 35.21
C LYS A 273 -17.05 6.78 35.52
N PRO A 274 -17.51 7.11 36.74
CA PRO A 274 -17.73 8.50 37.11
C PRO A 274 -16.38 9.24 37.19
N GLY A 275 -16.42 10.55 36.93
CA GLY A 275 -15.25 11.39 37.18
C GLY A 275 -14.98 11.56 38.67
N LYS A 276 -13.74 11.88 39.03
CA LYS A 276 -13.37 12.12 40.44
C LYS A 276 -13.84 13.47 40.97
N SER A 277 -13.92 14.48 40.09
CA SER A 277 -14.39 15.83 40.40
C SER A 277 -15.54 16.21 39.45
N ALA A 278 -16.47 17.04 39.92
CA ALA A 278 -17.59 17.55 39.12
C ALA A 278 -17.11 18.41 37.94
N ASP A 279 -15.98 19.11 38.10
CA ASP A 279 -15.37 19.98 37.09
C ASP A 279 -14.10 19.37 36.48
N ALA A 280 -13.96 18.03 36.53
CA ALA A 280 -12.81 17.37 35.92
C ALA A 280 -12.73 17.69 34.42
N GLU A 281 -11.60 18.25 34.00
CA GLU A 281 -11.28 18.54 32.61
C GLU A 281 -9.96 17.86 32.23
N LEU A 282 -9.91 17.27 31.04
CA LEU A 282 -8.69 16.70 30.48
C LEU A 282 -8.32 17.47 29.21
N VAL A 283 -7.09 17.96 29.12
CA VAL A 283 -6.54 18.50 27.88
C VAL A 283 -5.86 17.38 27.11
N ILE A 284 -6.34 17.09 25.90
CA ILE A 284 -5.65 16.22 24.96
C ILE A 284 -4.38 16.93 24.50
N SER A 285 -3.22 16.42 24.92
CA SER A 285 -1.93 17.11 24.76
C SER A 285 -1.29 16.83 23.40
N THR A 286 -0.38 17.74 23.02
CA THR A 286 0.54 17.59 21.89
C THR A 286 1.98 17.26 22.35
N ASP A 287 2.18 17.06 23.65
CA ASP A 287 3.46 16.74 24.27
C ASP A 287 3.88 15.29 23.99
N PHE A 288 4.98 15.12 23.26
CA PHE A 288 5.51 13.83 22.83
C PHE A 288 5.98 12.94 24.00
N GLU A 289 6.27 13.50 25.18
CA GLU A 289 6.65 12.69 26.36
C GLU A 289 5.47 11.87 26.90
N MET A 290 4.24 12.26 26.57
CA MET A 290 3.03 11.51 26.93
C MET A 290 2.74 10.34 25.99
N GLU A 291 3.49 10.20 24.89
CA GLU A 291 3.25 9.18 23.87
C GLU A 291 3.61 7.78 24.39
N ILE A 292 2.61 6.89 24.50
CA ILE A 292 2.83 5.48 24.88
C ILE A 292 3.67 4.79 23.79
N ARG A 293 3.38 5.07 22.53
CA ARG A 293 4.12 4.50 21.40
C ARG A 293 5.18 5.49 20.93
N LYS A 294 6.44 5.17 21.17
CA LYS A 294 7.56 5.98 20.70
C LYS A 294 7.62 6.00 19.17
N LYS A 295 8.08 7.11 18.59
CA LYS A 295 8.29 7.25 17.14
C LYS A 295 9.24 6.20 16.55
N SER A 296 10.20 5.69 17.34
CA SER A 296 11.16 4.67 16.92
C SER A 296 10.64 3.23 17.00
N ASP A 297 9.37 3.02 17.38
CA ASP A 297 8.78 1.67 17.46
C ASP A 297 8.77 0.99 16.07
N ALA A 298 9.40 -0.18 15.98
CA ALA A 298 9.53 -1.00 14.77
C ALA A 298 8.17 -1.47 14.21
N PHE A 299 7.13 -1.47 15.03
CA PHE A 299 5.76 -1.84 14.67
C PHE A 299 4.79 -0.64 14.58
N GLY A 300 5.30 0.58 14.79
CA GLY A 300 4.53 1.82 14.65
C GLY A 300 4.30 2.27 13.19
N ARG A 301 3.76 3.48 13.03
CA ARG A 301 3.35 4.04 11.71
C ARG A 301 4.49 4.24 10.70
N TYR A 302 5.74 4.35 11.14
CA TYR A 302 6.88 4.39 10.20
C TYR A 302 7.04 3.07 9.46
N SER A 303 6.54 1.98 10.03
CA SER A 303 6.61 0.70 9.36
C SER A 303 5.64 0.57 8.18
N THR A 304 4.67 1.48 8.02
CA THR A 304 3.66 1.44 6.94
C THR A 304 4.26 1.73 5.56
N PHE A 305 5.29 2.58 5.46
CA PHE A 305 5.89 2.97 4.18
C PHE A 305 6.76 1.85 3.57
N TYR A 306 7.53 1.14 4.40
CA TYR A 306 8.33 -0.02 3.98
C TYR A 306 7.47 -1.23 3.57
N ARG A 307 6.26 -1.33 4.12
CA ARG A 307 5.40 -2.51 4.04
C ARG A 307 4.52 -2.56 2.80
N LYS A 308 4.04 -1.40 2.31
CA LYS A 308 3.17 -1.32 1.12
C LYS A 308 3.81 -1.92 -0.13
N THR A 309 5.11 -1.69 -0.34
CA THR A 309 5.85 -2.20 -1.50
C THR A 309 5.95 -3.74 -1.55
N LEU A 310 5.73 -4.44 -0.44
CA LEU A 310 5.79 -5.90 -0.36
C LEU A 310 4.46 -6.59 -0.68
N THR A 311 3.36 -5.83 -0.68
CA THR A 311 1.97 -6.30 -0.87
C THR A 311 1.22 -5.58 -1.99
N ASP A 312 1.88 -4.69 -2.74
CA ASP A 312 1.25 -3.99 -3.87
C ASP A 312 0.89 -5.01 -4.97
N PRO A 313 -0.34 -4.96 -5.53
CA PRO A 313 -0.75 -5.88 -6.58
C PRO A 313 0.11 -5.70 -7.82
N VAL A 314 0.32 -6.80 -8.55
CA VAL A 314 0.96 -6.75 -9.87
C VAL A 314 0.02 -5.98 -10.80
N ILE A 315 0.47 -4.83 -11.29
CA ILE A 315 -0.29 -4.02 -12.24
C ILE A 315 0.08 -4.50 -13.63
N ALA A 316 -0.93 -4.96 -14.38
CA ALA A 316 -0.76 -5.36 -15.78
C ALA A 316 -0.35 -4.16 -16.66
N SER A 317 0.15 -4.44 -17.86
CA SER A 317 0.65 -3.41 -18.78
C SER A 317 -0.41 -2.43 -19.27
N ASP A 318 -1.69 -2.76 -19.12
CA ASP A 318 -2.85 -1.91 -19.41
C ASP A 318 -3.33 -1.07 -18.21
N GLY A 319 -2.68 -1.20 -17.05
CA GLY A 319 -3.03 -0.47 -15.83
C GLY A 319 -4.04 -1.18 -14.93
N THR A 320 -4.47 -2.40 -15.26
CA THR A 320 -5.39 -3.19 -14.44
C THR A 320 -4.65 -3.71 -13.20
N GLU A 321 -5.19 -3.44 -12.00
CA GLU A 321 -4.75 -4.12 -10.78
C GLU A 321 -5.19 -5.58 -10.88
N LEU A 322 -4.24 -6.53 -11.02
CA LEU A 322 -4.58 -7.94 -11.03
C LEU A 322 -5.09 -8.33 -9.64
N ASN A 323 -6.40 -8.48 -9.52
CA ASN A 323 -7.05 -9.00 -8.34
C ASN A 323 -6.79 -10.51 -8.29
N MET A 324 -5.98 -10.96 -7.33
CA MET A 324 -5.64 -12.38 -7.18
C MET A 324 -6.89 -13.25 -7.01
N ASP A 325 -7.97 -12.72 -6.42
CA ASP A 325 -9.24 -13.44 -6.28
C ASP A 325 -9.94 -13.65 -7.64
N GLU A 326 -9.83 -12.71 -8.57
CA GLU A 326 -10.40 -12.83 -9.92
C GLU A 326 -9.57 -13.77 -10.81
N VAL A 327 -8.24 -13.76 -10.66
CA VAL A 327 -7.34 -14.68 -11.37
C VAL A 327 -7.54 -16.12 -10.87
N LEU A 328 -7.65 -16.31 -9.55
CA LEU A 328 -7.93 -17.63 -8.97
C LEU A 328 -9.33 -18.13 -9.33
N ALA A 329 -10.36 -17.28 -9.28
CA ALA A 329 -11.72 -17.64 -9.68
C ALA A 329 -11.82 -17.96 -11.18
N ALA A 330 -11.12 -17.22 -12.05
CA ALA A 330 -11.06 -17.52 -13.48
C ALA A 330 -10.35 -18.86 -13.75
N ARG A 331 -9.31 -19.19 -12.98
CA ARG A 331 -8.57 -20.44 -13.11
C ARG A 331 -9.33 -21.63 -12.55
N GLU A 332 -10.04 -21.46 -11.44
CA GLU A 332 -10.94 -22.47 -10.88
C GLU A 332 -12.10 -22.75 -11.84
N LYS A 333 -12.67 -21.70 -12.46
CA LYS A 333 -13.68 -21.84 -13.51
C LYS A 333 -13.13 -22.57 -14.74
N ALA A 334 -11.92 -22.25 -15.18
CA ALA A 334 -11.25 -22.94 -16.29
C ALA A 334 -10.92 -24.41 -15.97
N LEU A 335 -10.52 -24.71 -14.72
CA LEU A 335 -10.29 -26.08 -14.25
C LEU A 335 -11.59 -26.88 -14.21
N ILE A 336 -12.68 -26.30 -13.69
CA ILE A 336 -14.01 -26.90 -13.69
C ILE A 336 -14.46 -27.15 -15.13
N GLU A 337 -14.32 -26.18 -16.02
CA GLU A 337 -14.65 -26.35 -17.45
C GLU A 337 -13.82 -27.48 -18.09
N LYS A 338 -12.52 -27.56 -17.79
CA LYS A 338 -11.61 -28.61 -18.30
C LYS A 338 -11.98 -29.99 -17.75
N GLU A 339 -12.34 -30.10 -16.49
CA GLU A 339 -12.83 -31.34 -15.87
C GLU A 339 -14.22 -31.74 -16.39
N THR A 340 -15.09 -30.77 -16.66
CA THR A 340 -16.42 -31.00 -17.23
C THR A 340 -16.34 -31.46 -18.69
N LEU A 341 -15.41 -30.88 -19.46
CA LEU A 341 -15.06 -31.31 -20.82
C LEU A 341 -14.49 -32.74 -20.83
N ALA A 342 -13.53 -33.03 -19.94
CA ALA A 342 -12.93 -34.36 -19.82
C ALA A 342 -13.93 -35.44 -19.33
N ALA A 343 -14.91 -35.06 -18.50
CA ALA A 343 -16.01 -35.93 -18.10
C ALA A 343 -16.99 -36.18 -19.26
N SER A 344 -17.22 -35.18 -20.12
CA SER A 344 -18.09 -35.32 -21.30
C SER A 344 -17.47 -36.12 -22.45
N GLU A 345 -16.13 -36.17 -22.52
CA GLU A 345 -15.38 -36.95 -23.52
C GLU A 345 -15.34 -38.45 -23.21
N LYS A 346 -15.53 -38.86 -21.94
CA LYS A 346 -15.62 -40.28 -21.56
C LYS A 346 -16.94 -40.96 -21.94
N ASP A 347 -17.98 -40.19 -22.23
CA ASP A 347 -19.33 -40.72 -22.53
C ASP A 347 -19.70 -40.65 -24.03
N LYS A 348 -18.79 -40.23 -24.91
CA LYS A 348 -19.07 -40.07 -26.35
C LYS A 348 -18.14 -40.87 -27.23
N GLU A 349 -18.14 -42.18 -27.03
CA GLU A 349 -17.82 -43.13 -28.09
C GLU A 349 -19.12 -43.50 -28.83
N THR A 350 -19.72 -42.54 -29.54
CA THR A 350 -20.60 -42.76 -30.71
C THR A 350 -21.03 -41.42 -31.32
N ASP A 351 -21.06 -41.41 -32.65
CA ASP A 351 -21.71 -40.47 -33.56
C ASP A 351 -20.96 -39.20 -34.03
N VAL A 352 -20.46 -39.37 -35.26
CA VAL A 352 -19.95 -38.40 -36.22
C VAL A 352 -21.07 -37.44 -36.65
N GLU A 353 -21.43 -36.48 -35.81
CA GLU A 353 -22.22 -35.31 -36.25
C GLU A 353 -21.97 -34.03 -35.44
N LEU A 354 -21.06 -34.06 -34.45
CA LEU A 354 -20.76 -32.92 -33.57
C LEU A 354 -19.66 -31.97 -34.06
N GLU A 355 -18.90 -32.36 -35.10
CA GLU A 355 -17.78 -31.55 -35.62
C GLU A 355 -18.25 -30.23 -36.29
N LYS A 356 -19.52 -30.14 -36.70
CA LYS A 356 -20.10 -28.92 -37.29
C LYS A 356 -20.75 -27.98 -36.28
N ALA A 357 -20.95 -28.40 -35.02
CA ALA A 357 -21.52 -27.57 -33.97
C ALA A 357 -20.45 -26.82 -33.14
N SER A 358 -19.23 -27.38 -33.03
CA SER A 358 -18.11 -26.73 -32.33
C SER A 358 -17.65 -25.44 -33.04
N ALA A 359 -17.66 -25.44 -34.38
CA ALA A 359 -17.22 -24.30 -35.19
C ALA A 359 -18.14 -23.06 -35.14
N ARG A 360 -19.34 -23.14 -34.54
CA ARG A 360 -20.29 -22.00 -34.44
C ARG A 360 -20.35 -21.35 -33.07
N THR A 361 -19.71 -21.92 -32.06
CA THR A 361 -19.78 -21.42 -30.67
C THR A 361 -18.49 -20.72 -30.24
N GLU A 362 -17.40 -20.88 -31.00
CA GLU A 362 -16.11 -20.20 -30.77
C GLU A 362 -16.08 -18.73 -31.24
N GLU A 363 -17.11 -18.24 -31.94
CA GLU A 363 -17.10 -16.90 -32.53
C GLU A 363 -17.41 -15.76 -31.54
N ASN A 364 -17.78 -16.06 -30.27
CA ASN A 364 -18.27 -15.05 -29.31
C ASN A 364 -17.52 -14.94 -27.97
N SER A 365 -16.40 -15.63 -27.81
CA SER A 365 -15.50 -15.45 -26.66
C SER A 365 -14.13 -15.09 -27.20
N GLY A 366 -13.76 -13.81 -27.11
CA GLY A 366 -12.43 -13.35 -27.53
C GLY A 366 -11.34 -13.88 -26.61
N ASP A 367 -11.03 -15.17 -26.70
CA ASP A 367 -9.86 -15.77 -26.06
C ASP A 367 -8.61 -15.25 -26.75
N LEU A 368 -7.88 -14.45 -26.00
CA LEU A 368 -6.67 -13.80 -26.45
C LEU A 368 -5.54 -14.82 -26.41
N HIS A 369 -5.43 -15.69 -27.43
CA HIS A 369 -4.30 -16.61 -27.61
C HIS A 369 -2.99 -15.82 -27.74
N LYS A 370 -2.34 -15.51 -26.61
CA LYS A 370 -1.10 -14.75 -26.53
C LYS A 370 -0.03 -15.56 -25.82
N THR A 371 1.13 -15.68 -26.43
CA THR A 371 2.34 -16.14 -25.76
C THR A 371 2.94 -15.00 -24.93
N ILE A 372 3.11 -15.23 -23.63
CA ILE A 372 3.66 -14.23 -22.70
C ILE A 372 4.95 -14.77 -22.11
N ALA A 373 6.07 -14.10 -22.38
CA ALA A 373 7.37 -14.40 -21.79
C ALA A 373 7.70 -13.38 -20.69
N ILE A 374 7.99 -13.85 -19.48
CA ILE A 374 8.25 -13.00 -18.30
C ILE A 374 9.50 -13.50 -17.60
N ALA A 375 10.43 -12.59 -17.30
CA ALA A 375 11.57 -12.87 -16.41
C ALA A 375 11.24 -12.37 -15.00
N LEU A 376 11.24 -13.28 -14.02
CA LEU A 376 10.96 -12.97 -12.61
C LEU A 376 12.19 -13.24 -11.74
N LEU A 377 12.45 -12.35 -10.78
CA LEU A 377 13.44 -12.56 -9.74
C LEU A 377 12.70 -12.94 -8.45
N GLN A 378 12.91 -14.17 -7.97
CA GLN A 378 12.29 -14.69 -6.74
C GLN A 378 10.75 -14.56 -6.72
N PRO A 379 10.05 -15.22 -7.65
CA PRO A 379 8.59 -15.21 -7.63
C PRO A 379 8.07 -15.90 -6.37
N ALA A 380 6.99 -15.37 -5.80
CA ALA A 380 6.28 -16.09 -4.75
C ALA A 380 5.72 -17.41 -5.30
N SER A 381 5.60 -18.43 -4.47
CA SER A 381 5.20 -19.78 -4.89
C SER A 381 3.84 -19.81 -5.62
N GLU A 382 2.92 -18.93 -5.23
CA GLU A 382 1.63 -18.77 -5.90
C GLU A 382 1.76 -18.19 -7.31
N VAL A 383 2.71 -17.26 -7.51
CA VAL A 383 3.02 -16.67 -8.82
C VAL A 383 3.75 -17.69 -9.69
N PHE A 384 4.68 -18.45 -9.10
CA PHE A 384 5.35 -19.55 -9.80
C PHE A 384 4.33 -20.57 -10.30
N ALA A 385 3.35 -20.95 -9.48
CA ALA A 385 2.29 -21.89 -9.85
C ALA A 385 1.40 -21.44 -11.02
N LEU A 386 1.42 -20.15 -11.41
CA LEU A 386 0.67 -19.64 -12.56
C LEU A 386 1.30 -19.99 -13.91
N PHE A 387 2.61 -20.31 -13.96
CA PHE A 387 3.30 -20.58 -15.21
C PHE A 387 3.01 -21.98 -15.76
N ASP A 388 2.85 -22.04 -17.08
CA ASP A 388 2.78 -23.29 -17.84
C ASP A 388 4.19 -23.88 -17.98
N ASN A 389 5.13 -23.07 -18.49
CA ASN A 389 6.52 -23.45 -18.73
C ASN A 389 7.49 -22.58 -17.93
N VAL A 390 8.63 -23.16 -17.56
CA VAL A 390 9.72 -22.50 -16.82
C VAL A 390 11.01 -22.62 -17.61
N LEU A 391 11.70 -21.49 -17.79
CA LEU A 391 13.05 -21.42 -18.35
C LEU A 391 14.02 -20.98 -17.25
N ILE A 392 15.04 -21.79 -16.97
CA ILE A 392 16.10 -21.49 -16.01
C ILE A 392 17.41 -21.25 -16.77
N LEU A 393 18.00 -20.09 -16.52
CA LEU A 393 19.28 -19.69 -17.09
C LEU A 393 20.28 -19.41 -15.97
N ASN A 394 21.52 -19.89 -16.14
CA ASN A 394 22.63 -19.56 -15.25
C ASN A 394 23.87 -19.27 -16.10
N GLU A 395 24.55 -18.13 -15.86
CA GLU A 395 25.70 -17.68 -16.66
C GLU A 395 25.51 -17.70 -18.20
N GLY A 396 24.27 -17.59 -18.67
CA GLY A 396 23.91 -17.65 -20.10
C GLY A 396 23.63 -19.06 -20.62
N GLU A 397 23.84 -20.07 -19.80
CA GLU A 397 23.57 -21.48 -20.09
C GLU A 397 22.16 -21.89 -19.64
N MET A 398 21.53 -22.80 -20.39
CA MET A 398 20.19 -23.28 -20.11
C MET A 398 20.23 -24.50 -19.21
N LEU A 399 19.70 -24.35 -18.00
CA LEU A 399 19.62 -25.43 -17.02
C LEU A 399 18.37 -26.28 -17.22
N TYR A 400 17.27 -25.65 -17.63
CA TYR A 400 15.97 -26.28 -17.83
C TYR A 400 15.07 -25.40 -18.69
N SER A 401 14.27 -26.01 -19.56
CA SER A 401 13.21 -25.33 -20.32
C SER A 401 12.10 -26.32 -20.64
N ASP A 402 11.08 -26.41 -19.80
CA ASP A 402 9.88 -27.23 -20.05
C ASP A 402 8.77 -26.88 -19.04
N SER A 403 7.75 -27.72 -18.96
CA SER A 403 6.66 -27.72 -18.00
C SER A 403 7.12 -27.41 -16.57
N ARG A 404 6.45 -26.44 -15.94
CA ARG A 404 6.66 -26.12 -14.52
C ARG A 404 6.44 -27.33 -13.60
N VAL A 405 5.59 -28.28 -13.99
CA VAL A 405 5.24 -29.44 -13.15
C VAL A 405 6.42 -30.41 -13.01
N ASP A 406 7.22 -30.53 -14.06
CA ASP A 406 8.27 -31.56 -14.17
C ASP A 406 9.65 -31.04 -13.72
N VAL A 407 9.79 -29.73 -13.52
CA VAL A 407 11.08 -29.09 -13.22
C VAL A 407 11.73 -29.62 -11.93
N VAL A 408 10.96 -29.90 -10.89
CA VAL A 408 11.52 -30.41 -9.62
C VAL A 408 11.99 -31.85 -9.82
N ALA A 409 11.16 -32.70 -10.43
CA ALA A 409 11.49 -34.08 -10.73
C ALA A 409 12.72 -34.19 -11.63
N TYR A 410 12.88 -33.26 -12.59
CA TYR A 410 14.07 -33.17 -13.43
C TYR A 410 15.36 -33.00 -12.60
N PHE A 411 15.40 -32.06 -11.66
CA PHE A 411 16.59 -31.86 -10.82
C PHE A 411 16.81 -32.97 -9.78
N GLU A 412 15.75 -33.66 -9.36
CA GLU A 412 15.85 -34.87 -8.54
C GLU A 412 16.62 -35.99 -9.23
N THR A 413 16.57 -36.08 -10.57
CA THR A 413 17.37 -37.05 -11.33
C THR A 413 18.88 -36.83 -11.24
N PHE A 414 19.34 -35.67 -10.76
CA PHE A 414 20.75 -35.35 -10.52
C PHE A 414 21.12 -35.33 -9.03
N GLY A 415 20.23 -35.85 -8.17
CA GLY A 415 20.44 -35.91 -6.73
C GLY A 415 20.21 -34.59 -6.01
N PHE A 416 19.39 -33.69 -6.55
CA PHE A 416 18.92 -32.51 -5.83
C PHE A 416 17.50 -32.72 -5.32
N GLN A 417 17.29 -32.63 -4.01
CA GLN A 417 15.97 -32.77 -3.40
C GLN A 417 15.45 -31.42 -2.89
N CYS A 418 14.20 -31.12 -3.22
CA CYS A 418 13.51 -29.98 -2.63
C CYS A 418 13.09 -30.32 -1.18
N PRO A 419 13.52 -29.54 -0.17
CA PRO A 419 13.15 -29.81 1.22
C PRO A 419 11.63 -29.75 1.46
N PRO A 420 11.07 -30.60 2.34
CA PRO A 420 9.65 -30.56 2.66
C PRO A 420 9.22 -29.17 3.19
N GLY A 421 8.21 -28.56 2.56
CA GLY A 421 7.68 -27.25 2.94
C GLY A 421 8.49 -26.05 2.44
N ARG A 422 9.53 -26.27 1.61
CA ARG A 422 10.23 -25.17 0.93
C ARG A 422 9.55 -24.85 -0.40
N ASP A 423 9.52 -23.56 -0.75
CA ASP A 423 9.02 -23.12 -2.05
C ASP A 423 9.90 -23.66 -3.21
N ALA A 424 9.24 -24.16 -4.25
CA ALA A 424 9.89 -24.70 -5.43
C ALA A 424 10.66 -23.62 -6.21
N ALA A 425 10.15 -22.39 -6.33
CA ALA A 425 10.87 -21.34 -7.05
C ALA A 425 12.16 -20.93 -6.32
N ASP A 426 12.11 -20.79 -4.99
CA ASP A 426 13.28 -20.54 -4.16
C ASP A 426 14.29 -21.70 -4.19
N TYR A 427 13.81 -22.95 -4.24
CA TYR A 427 14.67 -24.14 -4.42
C TYR A 427 15.41 -24.08 -5.76
N LEU A 428 14.70 -23.84 -6.86
CA LEU A 428 15.26 -23.80 -8.21
C LEU A 428 16.29 -22.67 -8.39
N LEU A 429 16.10 -21.53 -7.73
CA LEU A 429 17.05 -20.41 -7.74
C LEU A 429 18.34 -20.68 -6.95
N ASP A 430 18.32 -21.63 -6.02
CA ASP A 430 19.55 -22.04 -5.30
C ASP A 430 20.45 -22.92 -6.20
N LEU A 431 19.89 -23.63 -7.18
CA LEU A 431 20.62 -24.56 -8.04
C LEU A 431 21.61 -23.82 -8.95
N GLY A 432 22.81 -24.38 -9.10
CA GLY A 432 23.90 -23.73 -9.84
C GLY A 432 24.54 -22.54 -9.11
N THR A 433 24.21 -22.31 -7.83
CA THR A 433 24.85 -21.31 -6.97
C THR A 433 25.56 -21.97 -5.77
N ASN A 434 26.21 -21.17 -4.92
CA ASN A 434 26.77 -21.63 -3.64
C ASN A 434 25.70 -22.10 -2.65
N GLN A 435 24.43 -21.84 -2.90
CA GLN A 435 23.34 -22.28 -2.04
C GLN A 435 22.87 -23.70 -2.37
N GLN A 436 23.30 -24.32 -3.47
CA GLN A 436 22.81 -25.65 -3.88
C GLN A 436 23.18 -26.78 -2.89
N TYR A 437 24.23 -26.61 -2.07
CA TYR A 437 24.73 -27.66 -1.18
C TYR A 437 23.69 -28.20 -0.19
N LYS A 438 22.76 -27.34 0.25
CA LYS A 438 21.69 -27.69 1.21
C LYS A 438 20.59 -28.56 0.59
N HIS A 439 20.65 -28.79 -0.72
CA HIS A 439 19.69 -29.59 -1.47
C HIS A 439 20.30 -30.88 -2.01
N GLN A 440 21.57 -31.16 -1.72
CA GLN A 440 22.25 -32.34 -2.23
C GLN A 440 21.85 -33.57 -1.42
N ALA A 441 21.28 -34.54 -2.11
CA ALA A 441 21.00 -35.88 -1.61
C ALA A 441 22.03 -36.88 -2.14
N ASP A 442 21.84 -38.17 -1.86
CA ASP A 442 22.72 -39.21 -2.39
C ASP A 442 22.75 -39.20 -3.93
N LEU A 443 23.95 -39.39 -4.48
CA LEU A 443 24.14 -39.37 -5.93
C LEU A 443 23.41 -40.56 -6.59
N PRO A 444 22.68 -40.31 -7.69
CA PRO A 444 22.02 -41.37 -8.43
C PRO A 444 23.03 -42.31 -9.11
N PRO A 445 22.65 -43.58 -9.39
CA PRO A 445 23.53 -44.55 -10.03
C PRO A 445 24.06 -44.04 -11.37
N GLY A 446 25.40 -44.01 -11.52
CA GLY A 446 26.07 -43.55 -12.74
C GLY A 446 26.61 -42.11 -12.67
N MET A 447 26.33 -41.36 -11.60
CA MET A 447 26.87 -40.01 -11.39
C MET A 447 27.98 -40.03 -10.31
N SER A 448 29.14 -39.46 -10.64
CA SER A 448 30.30 -39.40 -9.73
C SER A 448 30.36 -38.12 -8.88
N LYS A 449 29.68 -37.06 -9.32
CA LYS A 449 29.59 -35.76 -8.64
C LYS A 449 28.32 -35.03 -9.07
N HIS A 450 27.76 -34.20 -8.19
CA HIS A 450 26.68 -33.28 -8.59
C HIS A 450 27.23 -32.21 -9.56
N PRO A 451 26.44 -31.78 -10.55
CA PRO A 451 26.81 -30.66 -11.41
C PRO A 451 26.99 -29.38 -10.60
N ARG A 452 27.98 -28.56 -10.97
CA ARG A 452 28.38 -27.34 -10.27
C ARG A 452 28.42 -26.15 -11.20
N LEU A 453 29.05 -26.32 -12.35
CA LEU A 453 29.20 -25.26 -13.35
C LEU A 453 27.94 -25.17 -14.18
N ALA A 454 27.58 -23.96 -14.62
CA ALA A 454 26.43 -23.75 -15.49
C ALA A 454 26.51 -24.59 -16.77
N SER A 455 27.72 -24.77 -17.32
CA SER A 455 27.99 -25.64 -18.46
C SER A 455 27.72 -27.13 -18.18
N GLU A 456 27.97 -27.61 -16.97
CA GLU A 456 27.70 -29.01 -16.59
C GLU A 456 26.19 -29.27 -16.53
N PHE A 457 25.41 -28.30 -16.02
CA PHE A 457 23.96 -28.40 -16.06
C PHE A 457 23.41 -28.32 -17.49
N ALA A 458 23.92 -27.43 -18.32
CA ALA A 458 23.48 -27.33 -19.71
C ALA A 458 23.81 -28.59 -20.52
N GLU A 459 24.97 -29.20 -20.28
CA GLU A 459 25.32 -30.49 -20.89
C GLU A 459 24.32 -31.58 -20.50
N LEU A 460 23.96 -31.68 -19.21
CA LEU A 460 22.92 -32.60 -18.74
C LEU A 460 21.54 -32.30 -19.33
N PHE A 461 21.21 -31.03 -19.53
CA PHE A 461 19.98 -30.62 -20.22
C PHE A 461 19.98 -31.03 -21.69
N CYS A 462 21.08 -30.83 -22.42
CA CYS A 462 21.22 -31.25 -23.82
C CYS A 462 21.11 -32.78 -23.99
N TYR A 463 21.54 -33.56 -23.01
CA TYR A 463 21.35 -35.02 -23.01
C TYR A 463 19.96 -35.48 -22.57
N SER A 464 19.11 -34.58 -22.10
CA SER A 464 17.76 -34.91 -21.66
C SER A 464 16.78 -35.05 -22.85
N HIS A 465 15.74 -35.85 -22.65
CA HIS A 465 14.66 -35.98 -23.61
C HIS A 465 13.89 -34.66 -23.81
N LEU A 466 13.86 -33.79 -22.80
CA LEU A 466 13.22 -32.47 -22.85
C LEU A 466 13.86 -31.59 -23.93
N TYR A 467 15.20 -31.57 -23.99
CA TYR A 467 15.93 -30.87 -25.05
C TYR A 467 15.64 -31.47 -26.43
N GLY A 468 15.57 -32.81 -26.52
CA GLY A 468 15.17 -33.50 -27.76
C GLY A 468 13.79 -33.09 -28.26
N ASN A 469 12.82 -32.98 -27.36
CA ASN A 469 11.46 -32.53 -27.68
C ASN A 469 11.46 -31.09 -28.22
N ILE A 470 12.20 -30.18 -27.58
CA ILE A 470 12.34 -28.79 -28.03
C ILE A 470 12.94 -28.71 -29.43
N VAL A 471 14.01 -29.46 -29.69
CA VAL A 471 14.65 -29.47 -31.01
C VAL A 471 13.69 -30.01 -32.06
N GLN A 472 12.95 -31.09 -31.75
CA GLN A 472 11.95 -31.65 -32.65
C GLN A 472 10.80 -30.68 -32.93
N GLU A 473 10.33 -29.94 -31.93
CA GLU A 473 9.31 -28.89 -32.09
C GLU A 473 9.84 -27.74 -32.97
N LEU A 474 11.07 -27.30 -32.74
CA LEU A 474 11.72 -26.24 -33.54
C LEU A 474 11.97 -26.65 -35.00
N GLU A 475 12.28 -27.93 -35.24
CA GLU A 475 12.48 -28.49 -36.58
C GLU A 475 11.18 -28.88 -37.28
N SER A 476 10.06 -28.94 -36.55
CA SER A 476 8.76 -29.30 -37.12
C SER A 476 8.26 -28.24 -38.11
N PRO A 477 7.67 -28.64 -39.26
CA PRO A 477 7.16 -27.67 -40.23
C PRO A 477 6.08 -26.77 -39.61
N HIS A 478 6.29 -25.45 -39.66
CA HIS A 478 5.31 -24.50 -39.13
C HIS A 478 3.97 -24.62 -39.84
N GLN A 479 2.87 -24.61 -39.07
CA GLN A 479 1.51 -24.61 -39.60
C GLN A 479 1.29 -23.40 -40.53
N GLN A 480 0.62 -23.63 -41.66
CA GLN A 480 0.39 -22.63 -42.71
C GLN A 480 -0.32 -21.35 -42.16
N GLU A 481 -1.22 -21.50 -41.19
CA GLU A 481 -1.92 -20.40 -40.51
C GLU A 481 -0.99 -19.43 -39.76
N ILE A 482 0.14 -19.92 -39.21
CA ILE A 482 1.14 -19.09 -38.53
C ILE A 482 1.91 -18.26 -39.55
N LEU A 483 2.20 -18.83 -40.72
CA LEU A 483 2.88 -18.11 -41.81
C LEU A 483 1.98 -17.01 -42.40
N ASP A 484 0.68 -17.26 -42.52
CA ASP A 484 -0.31 -16.29 -43.00
C ASP A 484 -0.52 -15.13 -42.00
N SER A 485 -0.52 -15.43 -40.70
CA SER A 485 -0.62 -14.41 -39.65
C SER A 485 0.64 -13.55 -39.51
N ILE A 486 1.85 -14.10 -39.76
CA ILE A 486 3.10 -13.32 -39.88
C ILE A 486 3.08 -12.41 -41.11
N GLY A 487 2.49 -12.86 -42.23
CA GLY A 487 2.25 -12.04 -43.42
C GLY A 487 1.37 -10.82 -43.12
N ASN A 488 0.30 -11.01 -42.36
CA ASN A 488 -0.59 -9.95 -41.90
C ASN A 488 0.04 -9.01 -40.86
N LEU A 489 1.06 -9.45 -40.11
CA LEU A 489 1.80 -8.62 -39.15
C LEU A 489 2.73 -7.60 -39.86
N LYS A 490 3.30 -7.94 -41.01
CA LYS A 490 4.10 -7.00 -41.84
C LYS A 490 3.28 -5.82 -42.38
N SER A 491 1.96 -5.97 -42.45
CA SER A 491 1.01 -4.95 -42.93
C SER A 491 0.64 -3.91 -41.85
N LYS A 492 0.86 -4.21 -40.57
CA LYS A 492 0.58 -3.26 -39.48
C LYS A 492 1.70 -2.20 -39.41
N PRO A 493 1.37 -0.91 -39.23
CA PRO A 493 2.39 0.11 -39.02
C PRO A 493 3.24 -0.24 -37.80
N ALA A 494 4.55 -0.01 -37.89
CA ALA A 494 5.53 -0.38 -36.86
C ALA A 494 5.21 0.18 -35.45
N PHE A 495 4.35 1.18 -35.35
CA PHE A 495 3.86 1.75 -34.11
C PHE A 495 2.34 1.97 -34.19
N LEU A 496 1.62 1.43 -33.20
CA LEU A 496 0.15 1.54 -33.09
C LEU A 496 -0.33 2.90 -32.58
N GLN A 497 0.58 3.74 -32.06
CA GLN A 497 0.28 5.03 -31.44
C GLN A 497 1.05 6.16 -32.12
N SER A 498 0.52 7.37 -32.02
CA SER A 498 1.20 8.55 -32.54
C SER A 498 2.44 8.90 -31.71
N VAL A 499 3.40 9.59 -32.36
CA VAL A 499 4.62 10.09 -31.70
C VAL A 499 4.27 11.00 -30.52
N TRP A 500 3.21 11.80 -30.63
CA TRP A 500 2.81 12.74 -29.59
C TRP A 500 2.17 12.07 -28.37
N GLU A 501 1.35 11.04 -28.57
CA GLU A 501 0.81 10.22 -27.48
C GLU A 501 1.92 9.45 -26.77
N SER A 502 2.87 8.92 -27.53
CA SER A 502 4.03 8.25 -26.95
C SER A 502 4.86 9.21 -26.09
N ILE A 503 5.13 10.42 -26.58
CA ILE A 503 5.88 11.46 -25.84
C ILE A 503 5.15 11.87 -24.56
N SER A 504 3.82 12.08 -24.62
CA SER A 504 3.05 12.55 -23.45
C SER A 504 2.95 11.49 -22.36
N ILE A 505 2.68 10.23 -22.74
CA ILE A 505 2.63 9.08 -21.82
C ILE A 505 3.99 8.86 -21.17
N LEU A 506 5.07 8.93 -21.96
CA LEU A 506 6.44 8.77 -21.45
C LEU A 506 6.86 9.92 -20.53
N ALA A 507 6.50 11.17 -20.85
CA ALA A 507 6.80 12.32 -20.01
C ALA A 507 6.07 12.24 -18.67
N TYR A 508 4.77 11.92 -18.69
CA TYR A 508 3.98 11.72 -17.48
C TYR A 508 4.52 10.57 -16.63
N ARG A 509 4.82 9.42 -17.24
CA ARG A 509 5.40 8.27 -16.55
C ARG A 509 6.78 8.59 -15.97
N GLN A 510 7.62 9.33 -16.70
CA GLN A 510 8.95 9.71 -16.26
C GLN A 510 8.89 10.67 -15.05
N LEU A 511 7.94 11.61 -15.04
CA LEU A 511 7.67 12.46 -13.86
C LEU A 511 7.26 11.62 -12.64
N VAL A 512 6.37 10.65 -12.83
CA VAL A 512 5.94 9.73 -11.75
C VAL A 512 7.11 8.87 -11.25
N ILE A 513 8.00 8.41 -12.13
CA ILE A 513 9.15 7.56 -11.79
C ILE A 513 10.24 8.34 -11.04
N ILE A 514 10.55 9.57 -11.47
CA ILE A 514 11.51 10.46 -10.78
C ILE A 514 11.07 10.71 -9.34
N VAL A 515 9.76 10.86 -9.12
CA VAL A 515 9.20 11.08 -7.79
C VAL A 515 9.19 9.80 -6.92
N ARG A 516 9.12 8.60 -7.52
CA ARG A 516 8.85 7.35 -6.79
C ARG A 516 10.04 6.42 -6.58
N ASN A 517 11.06 6.35 -7.45
CA ASN A 517 11.93 5.16 -7.44
C ASN A 517 13.38 5.37 -7.94
N VAL A 518 14.29 5.73 -7.04
CA VAL A 518 15.74 5.89 -7.30
C VAL A 518 16.41 4.54 -7.65
N ALA A 519 15.88 3.41 -7.13
CA ALA A 519 16.42 2.07 -7.39
C ALA A 519 16.07 1.54 -8.79
N PHE A 520 14.91 1.91 -9.35
CA PHE A 520 14.49 1.52 -10.70
C PHE A 520 15.35 2.17 -11.79
N ILE A 521 15.93 3.36 -11.52
CA ILE A 521 16.91 4.00 -12.40
C ILE A 521 18.14 3.08 -12.60
N ARG A 522 18.50 2.25 -11.61
CA ARG A 522 19.60 1.28 -11.72
C ARG A 522 19.26 0.05 -12.59
N GLN A 523 17.99 -0.30 -12.76
CA GLN A 523 17.57 -1.48 -13.57
C GLN A 523 17.32 -1.15 -15.05
N ARG A 524 17.28 0.13 -15.43
CA ARG A 524 16.94 0.58 -16.78
C ARG A 524 18.12 0.55 -17.77
N GLY A 525 19.07 -0.37 -17.55
CA GLY A 525 20.12 -0.74 -18.51
C GLY A 525 19.68 -1.79 -19.54
N ALA A 526 18.44 -2.31 -19.44
CA ALA A 526 17.87 -3.24 -20.42
C ALA A 526 17.11 -2.48 -21.55
N ASN A 527 17.60 -2.64 -22.78
CA ASN A 527 17.31 -1.88 -24.01
C ASN A 527 15.84 -1.87 -24.50
N PHE A 528 14.89 -1.20 -23.81
CA PHE A 528 13.51 -1.06 -24.31
C PHE A 528 13.23 0.18 -25.19
N HIS A 529 14.11 1.19 -25.21
CA HIS A 529 13.97 2.37 -26.07
C HIS A 529 15.33 2.79 -26.65
N ARG A 530 15.33 3.47 -27.80
CA ARG A 530 16.55 4.04 -28.39
C ARG A 530 17.18 5.03 -27.43
N SER A 531 18.50 4.98 -27.27
CA SER A 531 19.25 5.88 -26.39
C SER A 531 18.97 7.35 -26.71
N SER A 532 18.84 7.71 -27.99
CA SER A 532 18.50 9.06 -28.44
C SER A 532 17.15 9.56 -27.90
N THR A 533 16.12 8.70 -27.85
CA THR A 533 14.80 9.04 -27.31
C THR A 533 14.87 9.36 -25.82
N TRP A 534 15.69 8.61 -25.06
CA TRP A 534 15.89 8.85 -23.63
C TRP A 534 16.66 10.15 -23.37
N VAL A 535 17.74 10.39 -24.12
CA VAL A 535 18.52 11.63 -24.03
C VAL A 535 17.64 12.85 -24.30
N ILE A 536 16.80 12.79 -25.33
CA ILE A 536 15.89 13.89 -25.69
C ILE A 536 14.85 14.11 -24.57
N ALA A 537 14.20 13.05 -24.09
CA ALA A 537 13.19 13.17 -23.04
C ALA A 537 13.76 13.75 -21.73
N ASN A 538 14.96 13.30 -21.33
CA ASN A 538 15.62 13.81 -20.15
C ASN A 538 16.09 15.26 -20.32
N SER A 539 16.56 15.63 -21.52
CA SER A 539 16.96 17.01 -21.83
C SER A 539 15.76 17.97 -21.78
N VAL A 540 14.59 17.54 -22.27
CA VAL A 540 13.35 18.33 -22.22
C VAL A 540 12.85 18.49 -20.79
N ALA A 541 12.95 17.45 -19.96
CA ALA A 541 12.51 17.49 -18.57
C ALA A 541 13.30 18.47 -17.69
N LEU A 542 14.53 18.83 -18.08
CA LEU A 542 15.39 19.79 -17.34
C LEU A 542 15.04 21.26 -17.64
N ILE A 543 14.34 21.54 -18.74
CA ILE A 543 14.02 22.91 -19.16
C ILE A 543 13.16 23.66 -18.12
N PRO A 544 12.06 23.09 -17.58
CA PRO A 544 11.25 23.80 -16.59
C PRO A 544 12.01 24.13 -15.30
N GLN A 545 12.90 23.24 -14.86
CA GLN A 545 13.73 23.48 -13.67
C GLN A 545 14.74 24.62 -13.93
N ALA A 546 15.45 24.58 -15.06
CA ALA A 546 16.41 25.62 -15.43
C ALA A 546 15.72 27.00 -15.55
N LEU A 547 14.53 27.04 -16.13
CA LEU A 547 13.72 28.26 -16.21
C LEU A 547 13.33 28.79 -14.82
N GLY A 548 12.90 27.90 -13.92
CA GLY A 548 12.50 28.28 -12.56
C GLY A 548 13.65 28.90 -11.75
N GLU A 549 14.83 28.27 -11.79
CA GLU A 549 16.02 28.78 -11.10
C GLU A 549 16.45 30.16 -11.62
N ILE A 550 16.51 30.31 -12.95
CA ILE A 550 17.00 31.54 -13.58
C ILE A 550 16.01 32.69 -13.42
N LEU A 551 14.72 32.45 -13.60
CA LEU A 551 13.71 33.51 -13.48
C LEU A 551 13.60 34.05 -12.06
N ILE A 552 13.83 33.23 -11.04
CA ILE A 552 13.73 33.65 -9.64
C ILE A 552 15.04 34.27 -9.16
N LEU A 553 16.16 33.56 -9.30
CA LEU A 553 17.44 33.97 -8.70
C LEU A 553 18.16 35.03 -9.55
N ASP A 554 18.30 34.79 -10.86
CA ASP A 554 19.11 35.66 -11.71
C ASP A 554 18.41 36.98 -12.04
N THR A 555 17.08 37.01 -12.02
CA THR A 555 16.32 38.27 -12.04
C THR A 555 16.68 39.14 -10.84
N LEU A 556 16.71 38.58 -9.62
CA LEU A 556 17.06 39.34 -8.42
C LEU A 556 18.49 39.87 -8.49
N VAL A 557 19.44 39.02 -8.89
CA VAL A 557 20.85 39.40 -9.02
C VAL A 557 21.05 40.50 -10.07
N TYR A 558 20.33 40.45 -11.19
CA TYR A 558 20.46 41.45 -12.25
C TYR A 558 20.17 42.87 -11.74
N TRP A 559 19.08 43.02 -10.98
CA TRP A 559 18.67 44.30 -10.42
C TRP A 559 19.51 44.70 -9.21
N MET A 560 19.91 43.75 -8.36
CA MET A 560 20.80 44.02 -7.21
C MET A 560 22.18 44.54 -7.64
N CYS A 561 22.71 44.04 -8.76
CA CYS A 561 24.00 44.46 -9.31
C CYS A 561 23.93 45.80 -10.05
N GLY A 562 22.74 46.36 -10.28
CA GLY A 562 22.56 47.63 -10.99
C GLY A 562 22.91 47.57 -12.47
N PHE A 563 22.62 46.45 -13.15
CA PHE A 563 22.82 46.35 -14.60
C PHE A 563 21.87 47.27 -15.39
N ALA A 564 22.11 47.37 -16.70
CA ALA A 564 21.37 48.27 -17.58
C ALA A 564 19.85 48.04 -17.47
N SER A 565 19.10 49.11 -17.23
CA SER A 565 17.64 49.05 -17.01
C SER A 565 16.82 48.85 -18.30
N ALA A 566 17.46 48.87 -19.47
CA ALA A 566 16.81 48.65 -20.74
C ALA A 566 16.27 47.20 -20.84
N ALA A 567 14.96 47.06 -21.07
CA ALA A 567 14.27 45.76 -21.09
C ALA A 567 14.90 44.76 -22.08
N GLY A 568 15.35 45.22 -23.25
CA GLY A 568 16.01 44.35 -24.23
C GLY A 568 17.32 43.73 -23.72
N VAL A 569 18.08 44.48 -22.91
CA VAL A 569 19.35 44.00 -22.33
C VAL A 569 19.08 42.97 -21.23
N PHE A 570 18.03 43.18 -20.43
CA PHE A 570 17.59 42.23 -19.41
C PHE A 570 17.09 40.91 -20.02
N ILE A 571 16.28 40.97 -21.08
CA ILE A 571 15.79 39.77 -21.77
C ILE A 571 16.95 39.01 -22.42
N PHE A 572 17.89 39.73 -23.05
CA PHE A 572 19.08 39.12 -23.63
C PHE A 572 19.94 38.41 -22.57
N PHE A 573 20.11 39.03 -21.40
CA PHE A 573 20.79 38.43 -20.25
C PHE A 573 20.14 37.12 -19.79
N LEU A 574 18.81 37.10 -19.66
CA LEU A 574 18.08 35.88 -19.27
C LEU A 574 18.23 34.75 -20.30
N ILE A 575 18.08 35.07 -21.59
CA ILE A 575 18.23 34.09 -22.67
C ILE A 575 19.63 33.48 -22.66
N LEU A 576 20.67 34.32 -22.47
CA LEU A 576 22.05 33.87 -22.43
C LEU A 576 22.30 32.91 -21.26
N LEU A 577 21.76 33.21 -20.07
CA LEU A 577 21.88 32.33 -18.90
C LEU A 577 21.12 31.01 -19.08
N ILE A 578 19.93 31.03 -19.69
CA ILE A 578 19.16 29.81 -19.99
C ILE A 578 19.95 28.92 -20.95
N LEU A 579 20.45 29.49 -22.04
CA LEU A 579 21.26 28.75 -23.00
C LEU A 579 22.54 28.19 -22.37
N MET A 580 23.22 28.99 -21.54
CA MET A 580 24.42 28.54 -20.84
C MET A 580 24.11 27.37 -19.90
N SER A 581 23.05 27.47 -19.10
CA SER A 581 22.61 26.41 -18.17
C SER A 581 22.28 25.11 -18.91
N LEU A 582 21.53 25.18 -20.01
CA LEU A 582 21.20 24.02 -20.84
C LEU A 582 22.44 23.38 -21.46
N VAL A 583 23.42 24.18 -21.92
CA VAL A 583 24.68 23.67 -22.47
C VAL A 583 25.51 22.97 -21.39
N PHE A 584 25.58 23.52 -20.17
CA PHE A 584 26.27 22.84 -19.06
C PHE A 584 25.57 21.55 -18.68
N ALA A 585 24.24 21.55 -18.54
CA ALA A 585 23.47 20.34 -18.24
C ALA A 585 23.68 19.25 -19.31
N ALA A 586 23.67 19.61 -20.60
CA ALA A 586 23.95 18.68 -21.70
C ALA A 586 25.38 18.13 -21.66
N ARG A 587 26.37 18.96 -21.34
CA ARG A 587 27.77 18.53 -21.14
C ARG A 587 27.93 17.61 -19.94
N PHE A 588 27.26 17.89 -18.82
CA PHE A 588 27.26 17.02 -17.64
C PHE A 588 26.67 15.66 -17.94
N PHE A 589 25.54 15.65 -18.65
CA PHE A 589 24.89 14.43 -19.07
C PHE A 589 25.78 13.60 -20.02
N CYS A 590 26.45 14.25 -20.99
CA CYS A 590 27.43 13.58 -21.85
C CYS A 590 28.63 13.04 -21.06
N LEU A 591 29.19 13.82 -20.13
CA LEU A 591 30.33 13.39 -19.32
C LEU A 591 29.95 12.20 -18.42
N ALA A 592 28.80 12.29 -17.75
CA ALA A 592 28.25 11.22 -16.92
C ALA A 592 27.98 9.94 -17.72
N ALA A 593 27.48 10.07 -18.96
CA ALA A 593 27.28 8.95 -19.87
C ALA A 593 28.60 8.30 -20.29
N LEU A 594 29.67 9.08 -20.48
CA LEU A 594 31.00 8.58 -20.84
C LEU A 594 31.75 7.92 -19.67
N THR A 595 31.41 8.28 -18.43
CA THR A 595 32.10 7.79 -17.21
C THR A 595 31.41 6.62 -16.51
N PHE A 596 30.49 5.90 -17.19
CA PHE A 596 29.65 4.83 -16.61
C PHE A 596 30.39 3.63 -15.99
N LYS A 597 31.73 3.64 -15.96
CA LYS A 597 32.58 2.62 -15.33
C LYS A 597 33.03 2.97 -13.90
N ASN A 598 32.78 4.18 -13.40
CA ASN A 598 33.35 4.64 -12.12
C ASN A 598 32.40 4.43 -10.93
N LYS A 599 33.01 4.09 -9.78
CA LYS A 599 32.32 3.74 -8.55
C LYS A 599 31.62 4.97 -7.94
N TYR A 600 30.58 4.73 -7.14
CA TYR A 600 29.78 5.76 -6.47
C TYR A 600 30.61 6.77 -5.64
N GLU A 601 31.82 6.39 -5.21
CA GLU A 601 32.72 7.22 -4.41
C GLU A 601 33.35 8.39 -5.21
N ASP A 602 33.50 8.25 -6.54
CA ASP A 602 34.13 9.29 -7.38
C ASP A 602 33.20 10.48 -7.68
N TRP A 603 31.90 10.33 -7.45
CA TRP A 603 30.90 11.38 -7.72
C TRP A 603 31.17 12.67 -6.93
N TRP A 604 31.65 12.57 -5.70
CA TRP A 604 31.96 13.73 -4.86
C TRP A 604 33.18 14.51 -5.36
N ALA A 605 34.16 13.83 -5.97
CA ALA A 605 35.32 14.47 -6.57
C ALA A 605 34.92 15.28 -7.82
N TYR A 606 34.06 14.73 -8.68
CA TYR A 606 33.54 15.44 -9.84
C TYR A 606 32.61 16.59 -9.46
N PHE A 607 31.72 16.39 -8.47
CA PHE A 607 30.88 17.47 -7.94
C PHE A 607 31.73 18.63 -7.38
N SER A 608 32.78 18.30 -6.63
CA SER A 608 33.70 19.30 -6.06
C SER A 608 34.49 20.03 -7.15
N PHE A 609 35.01 19.32 -8.15
CA PHE A 609 35.70 19.94 -9.28
C PHE A 609 34.80 20.93 -10.04
N VAL A 610 33.55 20.54 -10.26
CA VAL A 610 32.54 21.36 -10.96
C VAL A 610 32.15 22.58 -10.14
N PHE A 611 31.92 22.41 -8.84
CA PHE A 611 31.62 23.51 -7.94
C PHE A 611 32.74 24.55 -7.95
N VAL A 612 34.00 24.08 -7.95
CA VAL A 612 35.19 24.93 -8.05
C VAL A 612 35.25 25.64 -9.40
N VAL A 613 35.03 24.94 -10.52
CA VAL A 613 35.03 25.56 -11.87
C VAL A 613 33.94 26.62 -11.99
N LEU A 614 32.73 26.38 -11.48
CA LEU A 614 31.63 27.36 -11.48
C LEU A 614 31.95 28.56 -10.58
N ALA A 615 32.55 28.33 -9.41
CA ALA A 615 32.99 29.40 -8.52
C ALA A 615 34.06 30.28 -9.19
N VAL A 616 35.06 29.66 -9.83
CA VAL A 616 36.12 30.36 -10.57
C VAL A 616 35.54 31.17 -11.73
N PHE A 617 34.63 30.59 -12.53
CA PHE A 617 33.98 31.32 -13.63
C PHE A 617 33.16 32.52 -13.14
N ARG A 618 32.42 32.37 -12.02
CA ARG A 618 31.66 33.47 -11.41
C ARG A 618 32.58 34.56 -10.86
N ILE A 619 33.71 34.20 -10.26
CA ILE A 619 34.72 35.14 -9.78
C ILE A 619 35.37 35.89 -10.96
N ILE A 620 35.73 35.20 -12.04
CA ILE A 620 36.28 35.82 -13.26
C ILE A 620 35.26 36.76 -13.91
N ALA A 621 33.98 36.36 -13.97
CA ALA A 621 32.91 37.23 -14.46
C ALA A 621 32.78 38.50 -13.62
N LEU A 622 32.85 38.39 -12.29
CA LEU A 622 32.84 39.53 -11.37
C LEU A 622 34.06 40.46 -11.57
N PHE A 623 35.25 39.91 -11.78
CA PHE A 623 36.46 40.70 -12.06
C PHE A 623 36.39 41.39 -13.43
N SER A 624 35.91 40.70 -14.46
CA SER A 624 35.68 41.27 -15.80
C SER A 624 34.67 42.41 -15.73
N LEU A 625 33.61 42.27 -14.94
CA LEU A 625 32.62 43.32 -14.70
C LEU A 625 33.20 44.53 -13.95
N ARG A 626 34.04 44.30 -12.94
CA ARG A 626 34.76 45.37 -12.23
C ARG A 626 35.72 46.13 -13.15
N TYR A 627 36.41 45.42 -14.04
CA TYR A 627 37.28 46.01 -15.05
C TYR A 627 36.50 46.86 -16.05
N ILE A 628 35.38 46.37 -16.59
CA ILE A 628 34.52 47.13 -17.51
C ILE A 628 33.94 48.39 -16.84
N ASN A 629 33.53 48.30 -15.57
CA ASN A 629 33.07 49.47 -14.81
C ASN A 629 34.19 50.47 -14.53
N HIS A 630 35.43 50.02 -14.35
CA HIS A 630 36.59 50.91 -14.22
C HIS A 630 36.93 51.61 -15.55
N MET A 631 36.75 50.93 -16.69
CA MET A 631 37.00 51.50 -18.03
C MET A 631 35.91 52.49 -18.50
N LYS A 632 34.74 52.50 -17.84
CA LYS A 632 33.62 53.43 -18.13
C LYS A 632 33.61 54.68 -17.24
N LYS A 633 34.48 54.75 -16.23
CA LYS A 633 34.87 55.99 -15.57
C LYS A 633 36.03 56.60 -16.32
#